data_AF-A0A969Q5I9-F1
#
_entry.id   AF-A0A969Q5I9-F1
#
_cell.length_a   1.000
_cell.length_b   1.000
_cell.length_c   1.000
_cell.angle_alpha   90.00
_cell.angle_beta   90.00
_cell.angle_gamma   90.00
#
_symmetry.space_group_name_H-M   'P 1'
#
loop_
_entity.id
_entity.type
_entity.pdbx_description
1 polymer ?
#
loop_
_entity_poly.entity_id
_entity_poly.type
_entity_poly.pdbx_seq_one_letter_code
_entity_poly.pdbx_strand_id
1 'polypeptide(L)'
;MLATSVFYSFATRSTEPLRDLTVFTQQTNLKRLGARVDVRTGDELEDLARAINRMMQRLDASMKRIQQLAFVDTVTELPNRERFRQETDEAAKSNTANNLVGAVISIDVDKFVSVQETLGQVAG
;
A
#
# COMPACT_ATOMS: atom_id res chain seq x y z
N MET A 1 -13.55 -27.47 -42.39
CA MET A 1 -13.07 -28.01 -41.09
C MET A 1 -11.82 -27.28 -40.57
N LEU A 2 -10.88 -26.84 -41.41
CA LEU A 2 -9.72 -26.06 -40.95
C LEU A 2 -10.09 -24.68 -40.38
N ALA A 3 -11.02 -23.96 -41.02
CA ALA A 3 -11.47 -22.64 -40.57
C ALA A 3 -12.12 -22.67 -39.15
N THR A 4 -12.88 -23.71 -38.84
CA THR A 4 -13.51 -23.89 -37.51
C THR A 4 -12.48 -24.24 -36.43
N SER A 5 -11.45 -25.03 -36.75
CA SER A 5 -10.34 -25.30 -35.82
C SER A 5 -9.48 -24.07 -35.55
N VAL A 6 -9.19 -23.25 -36.57
CA VAL A 6 -8.47 -21.99 -36.40
C VAL A 6 -9.28 -21.01 -35.56
N PHE A 7 -10.59 -20.90 -35.81
CA PHE A 7 -11.48 -20.03 -35.03
C PHE A 7 -11.62 -20.49 -33.57
N TYR A 8 -11.74 -21.80 -33.34
CA TYR A 8 -11.81 -22.36 -31.99
C TYR A 8 -10.50 -22.16 -31.23
N SER A 9 -9.35 -22.37 -31.88
CA SER A 9 -8.02 -22.17 -31.30
C SER A 9 -7.75 -20.69 -30.99
N PHE A 10 -8.19 -19.77 -31.85
CA PHE A 10 -8.08 -18.32 -31.65
C PHE A 10 -8.99 -17.85 -30.51
N ALA A 11 -10.24 -18.34 -30.47
CA ALA A 11 -11.16 -18.05 -29.38
C ALA A 11 -10.62 -18.53 -28.03
N THR A 12 -10.03 -19.73 -27.94
CA THR A 12 -9.42 -20.21 -26.68
C THR A 12 -8.13 -19.48 -26.32
N ARG A 13 -7.30 -19.08 -27.30
CA ARG A 13 -6.05 -18.34 -27.04
C ARG A 13 -6.27 -16.92 -26.51
N SER A 14 -7.39 -16.28 -26.88
CA SER A 14 -7.69 -14.90 -26.47
C SER A 14 -8.62 -14.82 -25.25
N THR A 15 -9.48 -15.82 -25.02
CA THR A 15 -10.44 -15.79 -23.90
C THR A 15 -9.82 -16.13 -22.55
N GLU A 16 -8.83 -17.03 -22.50
CA GLU A 16 -8.17 -17.41 -21.25
C GLU A 16 -7.37 -16.25 -20.62
N PRO A 17 -6.48 -15.54 -21.35
CA PRO A 17 -5.73 -14.42 -20.76
C PRO A 17 -6.63 -13.23 -20.38
N LEU A 18 -7.72 -12.99 -21.11
CA LEU A 18 -8.70 -11.95 -20.76
C LEU A 18 -9.45 -12.26 -19.47
N ARG A 19 -9.78 -13.55 -19.25
CA ARG A 19 -10.39 -13.98 -18.00
C ARG A 19 -9.42 -13.82 -16.83
N ASP A 20 -8.17 -14.22 -17.00
CA ASP A 20 -7.13 -14.05 -15.96
C ASP A 20 -6.94 -12.58 -15.60
N LEU A 21 -6.95 -11.70 -16.59
CA LEU A 21 -6.85 -10.26 -16.38
C LEU A 21 -8.05 -9.66 -15.65
N THR A 22 -9.26 -10.12 -16.00
CA THR A 22 -10.51 -9.68 -15.37
C THR A 22 -10.58 -10.17 -13.93
N VAL A 23 -10.24 -11.42 -13.69
CA VAL A 23 -10.18 -12.01 -12.34
C VAL A 23 -9.11 -11.31 -11.51
N PHE A 24 -7.94 -11.06 -12.07
CA PHE A 24 -6.88 -10.35 -11.39
C PHE A 24 -7.30 -8.93 -10.98
N THR A 25 -7.91 -8.16 -11.88
CA THR A 25 -8.39 -6.80 -11.54
C THR A 25 -9.51 -6.83 -10.50
N GLN A 26 -10.42 -7.80 -10.54
CA GLN A 26 -11.49 -7.97 -9.54
C GLN A 26 -10.99 -8.47 -8.18
N GLN A 27 -9.94 -9.30 -8.15
CA GLN A 27 -9.38 -9.88 -6.94
C GLN A 27 -8.28 -9.01 -6.30
N THR A 28 -7.85 -7.93 -6.97
CA THR A 28 -6.88 -6.99 -6.43
C THR A 28 -7.53 -6.16 -5.32
N ASN A 29 -7.43 -6.66 -4.09
CA ASN A 29 -7.69 -5.88 -2.89
C ASN A 29 -6.45 -5.01 -2.60
N LEU A 30 -6.65 -3.84 -1.98
CA LEU A 30 -5.60 -2.86 -1.62
C LEU A 30 -4.42 -3.48 -0.85
N LYS A 31 -4.62 -4.63 -0.18
CA LYS A 31 -3.57 -5.38 0.52
C LYS A 31 -2.62 -6.18 -0.41
N ARG A 32 -2.91 -6.33 -1.70
CA ARG A 32 -2.13 -7.15 -2.66
C ARG A 32 -1.69 -6.37 -3.90
N LEU A 33 -1.37 -5.09 -3.77
CA LEU A 33 -0.90 -4.24 -4.88
C LEU A 33 0.47 -4.63 -5.44
N GLY A 34 1.20 -5.50 -4.73
CA GLY A 34 2.45 -6.09 -5.22
C GLY A 34 2.26 -7.23 -6.22
N ALA A 35 1.03 -7.73 -6.41
CA ALA A 35 0.74 -8.79 -7.37
C ALA A 35 0.98 -8.30 -8.81
N ARG A 36 1.39 -9.22 -9.69
CA ARG A 36 1.71 -8.92 -11.09
C ARG A 36 0.90 -9.83 -12.00
N VAL A 37 0.46 -9.26 -13.12
CA VAL A 37 -0.06 -10.03 -14.24
C VAL A 37 1.13 -10.43 -15.11
N ASP A 38 1.39 -11.72 -15.27
CA ASP A 38 2.40 -12.26 -16.19
C ASP A 38 1.69 -12.89 -17.39
N VAL A 39 1.46 -12.08 -18.43
CA VAL A 39 0.89 -12.51 -19.72
C VAL A 39 1.98 -12.28 -20.77
N ARG A 40 2.30 -13.32 -21.55
CA ARG A 40 3.38 -13.32 -22.55
C ARG A 40 2.86 -13.82 -23.89
N THR A 41 1.92 -13.09 -24.46
CA THR A 41 1.21 -13.46 -25.69
C THR A 41 1.83 -12.83 -26.94
N GLY A 42 2.70 -11.82 -26.79
CA GLY A 42 3.33 -11.10 -27.90
C GLY A 42 2.38 -10.17 -28.67
N ASP A 43 1.19 -9.90 -28.14
CA ASP A 43 0.11 -9.16 -28.77
C ASP A 43 -0.47 -8.06 -27.84
N GLU A 44 -1.61 -7.49 -28.20
CA GLU A 44 -2.28 -6.42 -27.46
C GLU A 44 -2.64 -6.81 -26.02
N LEU A 45 -2.78 -8.11 -25.72
CA LEU A 45 -3.05 -8.59 -24.36
C LEU A 45 -1.81 -8.44 -23.46
N GLU A 46 -0.62 -8.59 -24.04
CA GLU A 46 0.64 -8.33 -23.34
C GLU A 46 0.81 -6.83 -23.05
N ASP A 47 0.44 -5.96 -23.99
CA ASP A 47 0.42 -4.51 -23.79
C ASP A 47 -0.56 -4.08 -22.70
N LEU A 48 -1.74 -4.70 -22.67
CA LEU A 48 -2.74 -4.46 -21.65
C LEU A 48 -2.27 -4.93 -20.26
N ALA A 49 -1.64 -6.11 -20.18
CA ALA A 49 -1.03 -6.61 -18.95
C ALA A 49 0.08 -5.67 -18.44
N ARG A 50 0.95 -5.17 -19.33
CA ARG A 50 1.94 -4.13 -19.00
C ARG A 50 1.29 -2.86 -18.46
N ALA A 51 0.21 -2.39 -19.07
CA ALA A 51 -0.50 -1.18 -18.64
C ALA A 51 -1.09 -1.34 -17.23
N ILE A 52 -1.71 -2.49 -16.94
CA ILE A 52 -2.24 -2.81 -15.60
C ILE A 52 -1.12 -2.89 -14.56
N ASN A 53 0.00 -3.53 -14.88
CA ASN A 53 1.17 -3.58 -14.00
C ASN A 53 1.72 -2.18 -13.66
N ARG A 54 1.74 -1.26 -14.62
CA ARG A 54 2.14 0.15 -14.40
C ARG A 54 1.14 0.90 -13.52
N MET A 55 -0.16 0.70 -13.76
CA MET A 55 -1.21 1.30 -12.93
C MET A 55 -1.10 0.86 -11.47
N MET A 56 -0.91 -0.44 -11.22
CA MET A 56 -0.75 -0.97 -9.87
C MET A 56 0.49 -0.43 -9.16
N GLN A 57 1.61 -0.26 -9.85
CA GLN A 57 2.82 0.37 -9.28
C GLN A 57 2.52 1.78 -8.77
N ARG A 58 1.80 2.57 -9.57
CA ARG A 58 1.44 3.94 -9.20
C ARG A 58 0.49 3.94 -7.99
N LEU A 59 -0.47 3.02 -7.95
CA LEU A 59 -1.36 2.88 -6.81
C LEU A 59 -0.61 2.48 -5.53
N ASP A 60 0.28 1.49 -5.59
CA ASP A 60 1.10 1.06 -4.44
C ASP A 60 1.95 2.21 -3.90
N ALA A 61 2.64 2.94 -4.78
CA ALA A 61 3.46 4.09 -4.40
C ALA A 61 2.61 5.20 -3.77
N SER A 62 1.46 5.53 -4.35
CA SER A 62 0.53 6.53 -3.80
C SER A 62 -0.01 6.12 -2.43
N MET A 63 -0.33 4.84 -2.23
CA MET A 63 -0.87 4.36 -0.96
C MET A 63 0.20 4.34 0.14
N LYS A 64 1.43 3.94 -0.19
CA LYS A 64 2.58 4.10 0.72
C LYS A 64 2.78 5.55 1.11
N ARG A 65 2.70 6.47 0.14
CA ARG A 65 2.79 7.93 0.39
C ARG A 65 1.68 8.42 1.32
N ILE A 66 0.43 8.01 1.06
CA ILE A 66 -0.73 8.34 1.90
C ILE A 66 -0.54 7.80 3.31
N GLN A 67 -0.12 6.54 3.47
CA GLN A 67 0.17 5.98 4.79
C GLN A 67 1.27 6.75 5.51
N GLN A 68 2.34 7.11 4.81
CA GLN A 68 3.42 7.90 5.40
C GLN A 68 2.89 9.26 5.90
N LEU A 69 2.10 9.97 5.11
CA LEU A 69 1.47 11.24 5.52
C LEU A 69 0.44 11.08 6.64
N ALA A 70 -0.27 9.95 6.67
CA ALA A 70 -1.31 9.69 7.67
C ALA A 70 -0.74 9.25 9.03
N PHE A 71 0.49 8.73 9.08
CA PHE A 71 1.02 8.04 10.26
C PHE A 71 2.43 8.45 10.70
N VAL A 72 3.13 9.29 9.93
CA VAL A 72 4.48 9.76 10.26
C VAL A 72 4.47 11.28 10.36
N ASP A 73 5.06 11.81 11.41
CA ASP A 73 5.30 13.25 11.56
C ASP A 73 6.52 13.65 10.71
N THR A 74 6.37 14.68 9.87
CA THR A 74 7.41 15.04 8.89
C THR A 74 8.59 15.79 9.49
N VAL A 75 8.46 16.31 10.71
CA VAL A 75 9.54 17.06 11.39
C VAL A 75 10.45 16.09 12.14
N THR A 76 9.86 15.12 12.82
CA THR A 76 10.58 14.18 13.69
C THR A 76 10.86 12.82 13.03
N GLU A 77 10.17 12.50 11.93
CA GLU A 77 10.15 11.18 11.28
C GLU A 77 9.63 10.05 12.20
N LEU A 78 9.06 10.39 13.35
CA LEU A 78 8.47 9.45 14.30
C LEU A 78 7.00 9.14 13.97
N PRO A 79 6.42 8.05 14.53
CA PRO A 79 5.00 7.81 14.48
C PRO A 79 4.23 9.04 14.98
N ASN A 80 3.27 9.50 14.18
CA ASN A 80 2.46 10.63 14.59
C ASN A 80 1.46 10.21 15.68
N ARG A 81 0.74 11.20 16.21
CA ARG A 81 -0.25 10.99 17.28
C ARG A 81 -1.34 9.98 16.93
N GLU A 82 -1.77 9.92 15.67
CA GLU A 82 -2.80 8.96 15.25
C GLU A 82 -2.26 7.53 15.23
N ARG A 83 -1.03 7.33 14.73
CA ARG A 83 -0.36 6.03 14.78
C ARG A 83 -0.14 5.58 16.22
N PHE A 84 0.35 6.46 17.09
CA PHE A 84 0.52 6.17 18.51
C PHE A 84 -0.80 5.70 19.14
N ARG A 85 -1.90 6.43 18.90
CA ARG A 85 -3.24 6.08 19.41
C ARG A 85 -3.67 4.67 18.97
N GLN A 86 -3.54 4.37 17.68
CA GLN A 86 -3.90 3.07 17.13
C GLN A 86 -3.08 1.94 17.75
N GLU A 87 -1.76 2.10 17.82
CA GLU A 87 -0.88 1.07 18.39
C GLU A 87 -1.11 0.89 19.90
N THR A 88 -1.37 1.96 20.64
CA THR A 88 -1.72 1.84 22.07
C THR A 88 -3.05 1.15 22.30
N ASP A 89 -4.06 1.42 21.46
CA ASP A 89 -5.38 0.76 21.55
C ASP A 89 -5.27 -0.73 21.22
N GLU A 90 -4.49 -1.09 20.20
CA GLU A 90 -4.22 -2.49 19.85
C GLU A 90 -3.44 -3.21 20.94
N ALA A 91 -2.38 -2.58 21.48
CA ALA A 91 -1.58 -3.13 22.57
C ALA A 91 -2.41 -3.32 23.84
N ALA A 92 -3.28 -2.36 24.19
CA ALA A 92 -4.16 -2.47 25.36
C ALA A 92 -5.13 -3.65 25.23
N LYS A 93 -5.73 -3.85 24.05
CA LYS A 93 -6.61 -5.01 23.78
C LYS A 93 -5.86 -6.33 23.88
N SER A 94 -4.68 -6.41 23.27
CA SER A 94 -3.82 -7.60 23.33
C SER A 94 -3.38 -7.92 24.76
N ASN A 95 -2.96 -6.91 25.52
CA ASN A 95 -2.55 -7.09 26.91
C ASN A 95 -3.71 -7.57 27.79
N THR A 96 -4.91 -7.01 27.60
CA THR A 96 -6.11 -7.47 28.30
C THR A 96 -6.42 -8.94 27.99
N ALA A 97 -6.33 -9.35 26.72
CA ALA A 97 -6.58 -10.73 26.32
C ALA A 97 -5.55 -11.72 26.89
N ASN A 98 -4.32 -11.26 27.11
CA ASN A 98 -3.20 -12.09 27.59
C ASN A 98 -2.90 -11.91 29.10
N ASN A 99 -3.72 -11.17 29.85
CA ASN A 99 -3.46 -10.79 31.25
C ASN A 99 -2.06 -10.15 31.46
N LEU A 100 -1.61 -9.35 30.50
CA LEU A 100 -0.37 -8.59 30.57
C LEU A 100 -0.66 -7.14 30.98
N VAL A 101 0.35 -6.47 31.53
CA VAL A 101 0.30 -5.04 31.87
C VAL A 101 1.24 -4.29 30.92
N GLY A 102 0.76 -3.17 30.39
CA GLY A 102 1.55 -2.24 29.58
C GLY A 102 1.81 -0.93 30.32
N ALA A 103 2.80 -0.18 29.87
CA ALA A 103 3.11 1.17 30.37
C ALA A 103 3.33 2.13 29.18
N VAL A 104 3.06 3.41 29.40
CA VAL A 104 3.32 4.50 28.45
C VAL A 104 4.22 5.51 29.15
N ILE A 105 5.28 5.93 28.47
CA ILE A 105 6.18 7.00 28.92
C ILE A 105 5.95 8.20 28.02
N SER A 106 5.69 9.36 28.61
CA SER A 106 5.63 10.64 27.91
C SER A 106 6.87 11.45 28.29
N ILE A 107 7.51 12.03 27.28
CA ILE A 107 8.71 12.86 27.40
C ILE A 107 8.37 14.20 26.76
N ASP A 108 8.70 15.28 27.45
CA ASP A 108 8.53 16.65 26.95
C ASP A 108 9.86 17.41 27.09
N VAL A 109 10.06 18.42 26.24
CA VAL A 109 11.28 19.24 26.21
C VAL A 109 10.99 20.59 26.84
N ASP A 110 11.55 20.80 28.04
CA ASP A 110 11.42 22.07 28.75
C ASP A 110 12.01 23.24 27.96
N LYS A 111 11.34 24.40 28.02
CA LYS A 111 11.78 25.68 27.42
C LYS A 111 11.97 25.69 25.90
N PHE A 112 11.35 24.76 25.17
CA PHE A 112 11.44 24.69 23.71
C PHE A 112 11.10 26.03 23.00
N VAL A 113 10.07 26.74 23.46
CA VAL A 113 9.69 28.07 22.93
C VAL A 113 10.83 29.09 23.04
N SER A 114 11.51 29.14 24.18
CA SER A 114 12.62 30.08 24.41
C SER A 114 13.82 29.77 23.51
N VAL A 115 14.06 28.49 23.21
CA VAL A 115 15.09 28.06 22.26
C VAL A 115 14.73 28.52 20.84
N GLN A 116 13.48 28.31 20.40
CA GLN A 116 13.01 28.76 19.08
C GLN A 116 13.06 30.29 18.92
N GLU A 117 12.72 31.04 19.97
CA GLU A 117 12.81 32.51 19.96
C GLU A 117 14.24 33.02 19.86
N THR A 118 15.19 32.30 20.48
CA THR A 118 16.61 32.72 20.53
C THR A 118 17.40 32.28 19.30
N LEU A 119 17.17 31.06 18.80
CA LEU A 119 17.95 30.44 17.72
C LEU A 119 17.23 30.48 16.36
N GLY A 120 15.98 30.95 16.33
CA GLY A 120 15.12 30.96 15.15
C GLY A 120 14.32 29.66 14.99
N GLN A 121 13.19 29.76 14.30
CA GLN A 121 12.18 28.69 14.20
C GLN A 121 12.69 27.38 13.56
N VAL A 122 13.80 27.43 12.82
CA VAL A 122 14.42 26.27 12.14
C VAL A 122 15.40 25.51 13.05
N ALA A 123 15.70 26.05 14.24
CA ALA A 123 16.66 25.47 15.18
C ALA A 123 16.04 24.53 16.23
N GLY A 124 14.71 24.45 16.29
CA GLY A 124 13.96 23.56 17.18
C GLY A 124 13.22 22.48 16.41
#